data_AF-A0A7W0Z8G1-F1
#
_entry.id   AF-A0A7W0Z8G1-F1
#
_cell.length_a   1.000
_cell.length_b   1.000
_cell.length_c   1.000
_cell.angle_alpha   90.00
_cell.angle_beta   90.00
_cell.angle_gamma   90.00
#
_symmetry.space_group_name_H-M   'P 1'
#
loop_
_entity.id
_entity.type
_entity.pdbx_description
1 polymer ?
#
loop_
_entity_poly.entity_id
_entity_poly.type
_entity_poly.pdbx_seq_one_letter_code
_entity_poly.pdbx_strand_id
1 'polypeptide(L)'
;MERVLKGELDRYELEKRYLKPDGSIVWGLLCVSLVRGPEREPVHFVAQIQDISVRKEAEQELRRYSDHLTELALQDPLTGLRNYRDFHAALDREIERA
;
A
#
# COMPACT_ATOMS: atom_id res chain seq x y z
N MET A 1 -15.54 12.03 -3.24
CA MET A 1 -16.99 12.23 -3.08
C MET A 1 -17.53 13.27 -4.06
N GLU A 2 -16.96 14.48 -4.13
CA GLU A 2 -17.43 15.57 -5.01
C GLU A 2 -17.54 15.17 -6.51
N ARG A 3 -16.53 14.47 -7.03
CA ARG A 3 -16.53 13.96 -8.42
C ARG A 3 -17.63 12.93 -8.71
N VAL A 4 -18.04 12.16 -7.70
CA VAL A 4 -19.14 11.19 -7.83
C VAL A 4 -20.49 11.88 -7.88
N LEU A 5 -20.65 12.92 -7.07
CA LEU A 5 -21.86 13.77 -7.09
C LEU A 5 -22.01 14.51 -8.43
N LYS A 6 -20.89 14.99 -9.00
CA LYS A 6 -20.85 15.64 -10.32
C LYS A 6 -21.06 14.67 -11.50
N GLY A 7 -21.12 13.36 -11.26
CA GLY A 7 -21.30 12.36 -12.32
C GLY A 7 -20.04 12.04 -13.13
N GLU A 8 -18.87 12.49 -12.68
CA GLU A 8 -17.58 12.19 -13.33
C GLU A 8 -17.09 10.79 -13.01
N LEU A 9 -17.59 10.20 -11.91
CA LEU A 9 -17.27 8.85 -11.45
C LEU A 9 -18.53 8.22 -10.85
N ASP A 10 -18.82 6.96 -11.14
CA ASP A 10 -19.97 6.27 -10.54
C ASP A 10 -19.66 5.64 -9.18
N ARG A 11 -18.37 5.39 -8.93
CA ARG A 11 -17.84 4.75 -7.72
C ARG A 11 -16.45 5.29 -7.39
N TYR A 12 -16.09 5.24 -6.11
CA TYR A 12 -14.70 5.34 -5.68
C TYR A 12 -14.37 4.25 -4.65
N GLU A 13 -13.08 3.96 -4.52
CA GLU A 13 -12.55 3.06 -3.50
C GLU A 13 -11.35 3.66 -2.79
N LEU A 14 -11.16 3.28 -1.53
CA LEU A 14 -10.00 3.65 -0.73
C LEU A 14 -9.77 2.67 0.41
N GLU A 15 -8.52 2.45 0.76
CA GLU A 15 -8.14 1.72 1.96
C GLU A 15 -8.07 2.69 3.16
N LYS A 16 -8.75 2.36 4.24
CA LYS A 16 -8.79 3.19 5.45
C LYS A 16 -8.72 2.35 6.71
N ARG A 17 -8.12 2.90 7.77
CA ARG A 17 -8.14 2.32 9.11
C ARG A 17 -9.46 2.64 9.82
N TYR A 18 -10.09 1.62 10.37
CA TYR A 18 -11.29 1.70 11.20
C TYR A 18 -10.97 1.26 12.63
N LEU A 19 -11.66 1.86 13.59
CA LEU A 19 -11.58 1.48 15.00
C LEU A 19 -12.78 0.61 15.35
N LYS A 20 -12.52 -0.59 15.88
CA LYS A 20 -13.55 -1.47 16.43
C LYS A 20 -13.98 -0.99 17.83
N PRO A 21 -15.16 -1.40 18.33
CA PRO A 21 -15.61 -1.01 19.67
C PRO A 21 -14.65 -1.38 20.81
N ASP A 22 -13.85 -2.43 20.62
CA ASP A 22 -12.82 -2.89 21.56
C ASP A 22 -11.51 -2.07 21.49
N GLY A 23 -11.43 -1.08 20.60
CA GLY A 23 -10.25 -0.25 20.38
C GLY A 23 -9.22 -0.83 19.41
N SER A 24 -9.44 -2.04 18.88
CA SER A 24 -8.55 -2.61 17.86
C SER A 24 -8.72 -1.92 16.50
N ILE A 25 -7.66 -1.90 15.70
CA ILE A 25 -7.67 -1.29 14.36
C ILE A 25 -7.85 -2.38 13.32
N VAL A 26 -8.73 -2.13 12.35
CA VAL A 26 -8.81 -2.93 11.11
C VAL A 26 -8.56 -2.07 9.89
N TRP A 27 -7.93 -2.65 8.88
CA TRP A 27 -7.87 -2.05 7.55
C TRP A 27 -9.13 -2.44 6.79
N GLY A 28 -9.89 -1.44 6.35
CA GLY A 28 -11.08 -1.63 5.52
C GLY A 28 -10.83 -1.10 4.10
N LEU A 29 -11.10 -1.93 3.10
CA LEU A 29 -11.29 -1.47 1.72
C LEU A 29 -12.72 -0.95 1.60
N LEU A 30 -12.85 0.38 1.59
CA LEU A 30 -14.11 1.06 1.41
C LEU A 30 -14.40 1.22 -0.07
N CYS A 31 -15.56 0.75 -0.50
CA CYS A 31 -16.08 0.93 -1.84
C CYS A 31 -17.42 1.67 -1.75
N VAL A 32 -17.55 2.81 -2.43
CA VAL A 32 -18.77 3.63 -2.39
C VAL A 32 -19.25 3.91 -3.80
N SER A 33 -20.49 3.51 -4.07
CA SER A 33 -21.18 3.75 -5.35
C SER A 33 -22.39 4.65 -5.14
N LEU A 34 -22.67 5.51 -6.12
CA LEU A 34 -23.86 6.34 -6.13
C LEU A 34 -24.96 5.68 -6.97
N VAL A 35 -26.08 5.36 -6.34
CA VAL A 35 -27.30 4.88 -6.99
C VAL A 35 -28.07 6.08 -7.52
N ARG A 36 -28.35 6.06 -8.82
CA ARG A 36 -29.12 7.09 -9.52
C ARG A 36 -30.51 6.60 -9.89
N GLY A 37 -31.47 7.50 -9.86
CA GLY A 37 -32.84 7.24 -10.30
C GLY A 37 -33.01 7.36 -11.82
N PRO A 38 -34.24 7.23 -12.32
CA PRO A 38 -34.55 7.27 -13.75
C PRO A 38 -34.12 8.57 -14.45
N GLU A 39 -34.06 9.68 -13.74
CA GLU A 39 -33.67 11.00 -14.26
C GLU A 39 -32.19 11.34 -13.97
N ARG A 40 -31.36 10.33 -13.64
CA ARG A 40 -29.94 10.44 -13.25
C ARG A 40 -29.69 11.24 -11.96
N GLU A 41 -30.74 11.50 -11.20
CA GLU A 41 -30.69 12.14 -9.90
C GLU A 41 -30.03 11.21 -8.87
N PRO A 42 -29.14 11.73 -8.00
CA PRO A 42 -28.55 10.94 -6.92
C PRO A 42 -29.62 10.57 -5.88
N VAL A 43 -29.84 9.28 -5.64
CA VAL A 43 -30.86 8.80 -4.68
C VAL A 43 -30.23 8.24 -3.41
N HIS A 44 -29.24 7.36 -3.53
CA HIS A 44 -28.59 6.71 -2.40
C HIS A 44 -27.10 6.46 -2.65
N PHE A 45 -26.31 6.44 -1.58
CA PHE A 45 -24.98 5.83 -1.62
C PHE A 45 -25.05 4.41 -1.08
N VAL A 46 -24.37 3.49 -1.77
CA VAL A 46 -24.11 2.14 -1.27
C VAL A 46 -22.64 2.07 -0.92
N ALA A 47 -22.36 1.81 0.36
CA ALA A 47 -21.01 1.63 0.87
C ALA A 47 -20.80 0.17 1.29
N GLN A 48 -19.74 -0.44 0.79
CA GLN A 48 -19.25 -1.74 1.22
C GLN A 48 -17.88 -1.53 1.88
N ILE A 49 -17.67 -2.18 3.02
CA ILE A 49 -16.37 -2.22 3.70
C ILE A 49 -15.96 -3.68 3.77
N GLN A 50 -14.82 -4.00 3.17
CA GLN A 50 -14.19 -5.31 3.31
C GLN A 50 -13.02 -5.21 4.28
N ASP A 51 -12.96 -6.07 5.30
CA ASP A 51 -11.77 -6.20 6.15
C ASP A 51 -10.62 -6.80 5.33
N ILE A 52 -9.55 -6.03 5.19
CA ILE A 52 -8.33 -6.38 4.45
C ILE A 52 -7.11 -6.46 5.39
N SER A 53 -7.33 -6.57 6.71
CA SER A 53 -6.25 -6.59 7.71
C SER A 53 -5.27 -7.74 7.46
N VAL A 54 -5.79 -8.94 7.17
CA VAL A 54 -4.97 -10.12 6.84
C VAL A 54 -4.09 -9.87 5.62
N ARG A 55 -4.64 -9.23 4.57
CA ARG A 55 -3.85 -8.87 3.38
C ARG A 55 -2.73 -7.89 3.72
N LYS A 56 -3.02 -6.89 4.56
CA LYS A 56 -2.04 -5.89 4.99
C LYS A 56 -0.93 -6.47 5.85
N GLU A 57 -1.26 -7.44 6.71
CA GLU A 57 -0.27 -8.17 7.50
C GLU A 57 0.66 -8.98 6.59
N ALA A 58 0.12 -9.72 5.63
CA ALA A 58 0.91 -10.47 4.65
C ALA A 58 1.80 -9.55 3.78
N GLU A 59 1.29 -8.41 3.32
CA GLU A 59 2.06 -7.40 2.59
C GLU A 59 3.23 -6.87 3.43
N GLN A 60 3.02 -6.63 4.73
CA GLN A 60 4.08 -6.18 5.63
C GLN A 60 5.11 -7.26 5.91
N GLU A 61 4.69 -8.51 6.13
CA GLU A 61 5.61 -9.62 6.33
C GLU A 61 6.48 -9.84 5.09
N LEU A 62 5.87 -9.86 3.90
CA LEU A 62 6.61 -9.98 2.65
C LEU A 62 7.63 -8.85 2.48
N ARG A 63 7.24 -7.62 2.81
CA ARG A 63 8.17 -6.48 2.78
C ARG A 63 9.32 -6.65 3.76
N ARG A 64 9.05 -7.07 5.00
CA ARG A 64 10.10 -7.35 5.99
C ARG A 64 11.08 -8.41 5.52
N TYR A 65 10.58 -9.50 4.92
CA TYR A 65 11.46 -10.53 4.35
C TYR A 65 12.29 -9.99 3.19
N SER A 66 11.68 -9.22 2.28
CA SER A 66 12.41 -8.59 1.18
C SER A 66 13.50 -7.63 1.66
N ASP A 67 13.18 -6.79 2.65
CA ASP A 67 14.13 -5.84 3.24
C ASP A 67 15.28 -6.59 3.94
N HIS A 68 14.97 -7.64 4.71
CA HIS A 68 15.97 -8.46 5.38
C HIS A 68 16.89 -9.22 4.40
N LEU A 69 16.33 -9.80 3.34
CA LEU A 69 17.12 -10.44 2.29
C LEU A 69 18.01 -9.44 1.56
N THR A 70 17.52 -8.22 1.32
CA THR A 70 18.32 -7.14 0.73
C THR A 70 19.49 -6.75 1.64
N GLU A 71 19.25 -6.64 2.94
CA GLU A 71 20.31 -6.37 3.92
C GLU A 71 21.38 -7.47 3.92
N LEU A 72 20.98 -8.74 3.99
CA LEU A 72 21.90 -9.89 3.91
C LEU A 72 22.64 -9.96 2.57
N ALA A 73 22.00 -9.56 1.47
CA ALA A 73 22.63 -9.51 0.16
C ALA A 73 23.61 -8.35 0.00
N LEU A 74 23.67 -7.39 0.94
CA LEU A 74 24.63 -6.28 0.98
C LEU A 74 25.75 -6.50 2.01
N GLN A 75 25.51 -7.33 3.03
CA GLN A 75 26.52 -7.69 4.02
C GLN A 75 27.28 -8.95 3.58
N ASP A 76 28.61 -8.94 3.73
CA ASP A 76 29.40 -10.15 3.56
C ASP A 76 29.22 -11.05 4.79
N PRO A 77 28.69 -12.29 4.64
CA PRO A 77 28.31 -13.14 5.77
C PRO A 77 29.50 -13.63 6.59
N LEU A 78 30.73 -13.41 6.14
CA LEU A 78 31.95 -13.80 6.84
C LEU A 78 32.53 -12.67 7.71
N THR A 79 32.20 -11.41 7.43
CA THR A 79 32.89 -10.25 8.03
C THR A 79 31.99 -9.14 8.55
N GLY A 80 30.70 -9.10 8.19
CA GLY A 80 29.77 -8.02 8.57
C GLY A 80 30.07 -6.66 7.92
N LEU A 81 31.03 -6.61 7.00
CA LEU A 81 31.37 -5.44 6.18
C LEU A 81 30.54 -5.43 4.89
N ARG A 82 30.52 -4.29 4.18
CA ARG A 82 29.93 -4.19 2.84
C ARG A 82 30.57 -5.23 1.93
N ASN A 83 29.76 -6.03 1.25
CA ASN A 83 30.28 -7.06 0.38
C ASN A 83 30.89 -6.49 -0.92
N TYR A 84 31.67 -7.32 -1.61
CA TYR A 84 32.40 -6.97 -2.84
C TYR A 84 31.52 -6.36 -3.93
N ARG A 85 30.25 -6.78 -4.02
CA ARG A 85 29.28 -6.24 -5.00
C ARG A 85 28.87 -4.81 -4.69
N ASP A 86 28.60 -4.48 -3.42
CA ASP A 86 28.24 -3.11 -3.04
C ASP A 86 29.45 -2.16 -3.12
N PHE A 87 30.65 -2.66 -2.76
CA PHE A 87 31.90 -1.90 -2.93
C PHE A 87 32.14 -1.53 -4.40
N HIS A 88 32.00 -2.49 -5.32
CA HIS A 88 32.15 -2.23 -6.76
C HIS A 88 31.08 -1.27 -7.30
N ALA A 89 29.81 -1.46 -6.93
CA ALA A 89 28.74 -0.58 -7.37
C ALA A 89 28.90 0.87 -6.84
N ALA A 90 29.47 1.05 -5.64
CA ALA A 90 29.82 2.37 -5.12
C ALA A 90 31.02 2.98 -5.85
N LEU A 91 32.03 2.17 -6.16
CA LEU A 91 33.23 2.60 -6.89
C LEU A 91 32.89 3.05 -8.32
N ASP A 92 32.08 2.28 -9.04
CA ASP A 92 31.65 2.62 -10.41
C ASP A 92 30.88 3.96 -10.43
N ARG A 93 30.00 4.18 -9.44
CA ARG A 93 29.24 5.45 -9.31
C ARG A 93 30.12 6.66 -9.04
N GLU A 94 31.23 6.52 -8.32
CA GLU A 94 32.16 7.63 -8.08
C GLU A 94 33.12 7.84 -9.25
N ILE A 95 33.48 6.79 -10.00
CA ILE A 95 34.24 6.91 -11.25
C ILE A 95 33.42 7.64 -12.32
N GLU A 96 32.12 7.38 -12.45
CA GLU A 96 31.24 8.09 -13.38
C GLU A 96 30.97 9.55 -13.01
N ARG A 97 31.24 9.95 -11.76
CA ARG A 97 31.08 11.34 -11.29
C ARG A 97 32.32 12.22 -11.53
N ALA A 98 33.46 11.63 -11.87
CA ALA A 98 34.73 12.31 -12.11
C ALA A 98 34.94 12.61 -13.61
#